data_AF-A0A8K0IC96-F1
#
_entry.id   AF-A0A8K0IC96-F1
#
_cell.length_a   1.000
_cell.length_b   1.000
_cell.length_c   1.000
_cell.angle_alpha   90.00
_cell.angle_beta   90.00
_cell.angle_gamma   90.00
#
_symmetry.space_group_name_H-M   'P 1'
#
loop_
_entity.id
_entity.type
_entity.pdbx_description
1 polymer ?
#
loop_
_entity_poly.entity_id
_entity_poly.type
_entity_poly.pdbx_seq_one_letter_code
_entity_poly.pdbx_strand_id
1 'polypeptide(L)'
;MKPFPALALALLVAAAIASAAPAPPPPAFGCAVELVAMSTCLPHVAAPPNNPTPAPSSACCATFFSAIDGAGAGATCLCHLVRDPSLLGFPLNASRIVALFSTCGGSDAGAASSFAEICKGDGSANQNSTKPNLDSRWRA
;
A
#
# COMPACT_ATOMS: atom_id res chain seq x y z
N MET A 1 -52.24 -34.64 -34.41
CA MET A 1 -52.03 -33.21 -34.13
C MET A 1 -50.89 -33.10 -33.11
N LYS A 2 -49.78 -32.45 -33.49
CA LYS A 2 -48.69 -31.97 -32.58
C LYS A 2 -49.21 -30.74 -31.81
N PRO A 3 -48.47 -30.10 -30.88
CA PRO A 3 -47.20 -30.40 -30.19
C PRO A 3 -47.41 -30.30 -28.63
N PHE A 4 -46.46 -30.53 -27.70
CA PHE A 4 -45.40 -29.59 -27.30
C PHE A 4 -44.56 -30.20 -26.17
N PRO A 5 -43.31 -30.59 -26.42
CA PRO A 5 -42.29 -30.65 -25.38
C PRO A 5 -41.13 -29.71 -25.74
N ALA A 6 -41.42 -28.55 -26.32
CA ALA A 6 -40.40 -27.59 -26.78
C ALA A 6 -40.39 -26.28 -25.99
N LEU A 7 -41.34 -26.06 -25.08
CA LEU A 7 -41.48 -24.78 -24.35
C LEU A 7 -40.76 -24.77 -22.99
N ALA A 8 -40.35 -25.94 -22.49
CA ALA A 8 -39.59 -26.02 -21.24
C ALA A 8 -38.12 -25.58 -21.38
N LEU A 9 -37.60 -25.46 -22.61
CA LEU A 9 -36.19 -25.18 -22.88
C LEU A 9 -35.88 -23.69 -23.15
N ALA A 10 -36.84 -22.78 -22.97
CA ALA A 10 -36.67 -21.37 -23.31
C ALA A 10 -36.53 -20.42 -22.11
N LEU A 11 -36.67 -20.90 -20.87
CA LEU A 11 -36.74 -20.03 -19.67
C LEU A 11 -35.48 -20.02 -18.79
N LEU A 12 -34.41 -20.71 -19.18
CA LEU A 12 -33.19 -20.84 -18.37
C LEU A 12 -32.03 -19.90 -18.78
N VAL A 13 -32.27 -18.93 -19.66
CA VAL A 13 -31.24 -17.95 -20.08
C VAL A 13 -31.69 -16.54 -19.74
N ALA A 14 -31.97 -16.28 -18.47
CA ALA A 14 -32.13 -14.92 -17.98
C ALA A 14 -31.63 -14.84 -16.53
N ALA A 15 -30.86 -13.78 -16.26
CA ALA A 15 -30.34 -13.38 -14.96
C ALA A 15 -29.06 -14.10 -14.47
N ALA A 16 -27.95 -13.83 -15.16
CA ALA A 16 -26.65 -13.82 -14.50
C ALA A 16 -25.84 -12.58 -14.93
N ILE A 17 -26.39 -11.38 -14.71
CA ILE A 17 -25.55 -10.18 -14.60
C ILE A 17 -25.05 -10.12 -13.16
N ALA A 18 -23.88 -10.73 -12.92
CA ALA A 18 -23.17 -10.57 -11.67
C ALA A 18 -22.85 -9.08 -11.47
N SER A 19 -23.56 -8.42 -10.56
CA SER A 19 -23.15 -7.12 -10.04
C SER A 19 -21.83 -7.32 -9.30
N ALA A 20 -20.72 -6.98 -9.96
CA ALA A 20 -19.43 -6.90 -9.30
C ALA A 20 -19.50 -5.73 -8.30
N ALA A 21 -19.83 -6.05 -7.04
CA ALA A 21 -19.64 -5.12 -5.94
C ALA A 21 -18.15 -4.75 -5.88
N PRO A 22 -17.80 -3.47 -5.66
CA PRO A 22 -16.40 -3.11 -5.44
C PRO A 22 -15.88 -3.93 -4.25
N ALA A 23 -14.78 -4.66 -4.49
CA ALA A 23 -14.17 -5.48 -3.47
C ALA A 23 -13.87 -4.61 -2.23
N PRO A 24 -14.10 -5.12 -1.00
CA PRO A 24 -13.69 -4.40 0.20
C PRO A 24 -12.20 -4.06 0.10
N PRO A 25 -11.78 -2.86 0.54
CA PRO A 25 -10.38 -2.47 0.50
C PRO A 25 -9.54 -3.56 1.16
N PRO A 26 -8.37 -3.92 0.57
CA PRO A 26 -7.55 -4.98 1.11
C PRO A 26 -7.27 -4.71 2.59
N PRO A 27 -7.40 -5.72 3.45
CA PRO A 27 -7.32 -5.51 4.88
C PRO A 27 -5.91 -5.02 5.27
N ALA A 28 -5.83 -4.14 6.28
CA ALA A 28 -4.61 -3.49 6.76
C ALA A 28 -3.51 -4.44 7.29
N PHE A 29 -3.64 -5.76 7.10
CA PHE A 29 -2.66 -6.78 7.48
C PHE A 29 -1.30 -6.56 6.82
N GLY A 30 -1.23 -5.91 5.65
CA GLY A 30 0.06 -5.60 5.00
C GLY A 30 0.95 -4.69 5.85
N CYS A 31 0.36 -3.70 6.52
CA CYS A 31 1.09 -2.73 7.33
C CYS A 31 1.78 -3.37 8.54
N ALA A 32 1.04 -4.19 9.28
CA ALA A 32 1.56 -4.84 10.49
C ALA A 32 2.61 -5.91 10.15
N VAL A 33 2.41 -6.68 9.08
CA VAL A 33 3.39 -7.68 8.62
C VAL A 33 4.69 -6.99 8.21
N GLU A 34 4.59 -5.90 7.45
CA GLU A 34 5.76 -5.14 7.02
C GLU A 34 6.50 -4.51 8.20
N LEU A 35 5.75 -3.99 9.17
CA LEU A 35 6.30 -3.39 10.37
C LEU A 35 7.01 -4.41 11.25
N VAL A 36 6.46 -5.62 11.38
CA VAL A 36 7.09 -6.73 12.09
C VAL A 36 8.39 -7.13 11.38
N ALA A 37 8.39 -7.20 10.05
CA ALA A 37 9.62 -7.43 9.28
C ALA A 37 10.65 -6.30 9.50
N MET A 38 10.19 -5.05 9.59
CA MET A 38 11.01 -3.86 9.83
C MET A 38 11.42 -3.65 11.29
N SER A 39 11.00 -4.52 12.21
CA SER A 39 11.31 -4.39 13.65
C SER A 39 12.81 -4.41 13.94
N THR A 40 13.59 -5.10 13.10
CA THR A 40 15.05 -5.15 13.13
C THR A 40 15.71 -3.81 12.78
N CYS A 41 15.01 -2.92 12.08
CA CYS A 41 15.46 -1.58 11.74
C CYS A 41 15.03 -0.49 12.73
N LEU A 42 13.97 -0.73 13.52
CA LEU A 42 13.43 0.24 14.48
C LEU A 42 14.49 0.86 15.40
N PRO A 43 15.45 0.10 15.97
CA PRO A 43 16.50 0.69 16.80
C PRO A 43 17.37 1.70 16.03
N HIS A 44 17.56 1.54 14.71
CA HIS A 44 18.37 2.46 13.92
C HIS A 44 17.60 3.72 13.49
N VAL A 45 16.29 3.57 13.22
CA VAL A 45 15.44 4.66 12.69
C VAL A 45 14.62 5.39 13.76
N ALA A 46 14.72 4.99 15.03
CA ALA A 46 14.03 5.66 16.13
C ALA A 46 14.45 7.14 16.26
N ALA A 47 13.50 7.96 16.71
CA ALA A 47 13.73 9.32 17.15
C ALA A 47 13.63 9.41 18.69
N PRO A 48 14.07 10.53 19.31
CA PRO A 48 13.93 10.74 20.74
C PRO A 48 12.48 10.49 21.23
N PRO A 49 12.29 9.87 22.41
CA PRO A 49 13.27 9.68 23.48
C PRO A 49 14.17 8.44 23.33
N ASN A 50 13.93 7.59 22.34
CA ASN A 50 14.76 6.40 22.12
C ASN A 50 16.11 6.82 21.51
N ASN A 51 17.20 6.20 21.99
CA ASN A 51 18.53 6.43 21.43
C ASN A 51 18.74 5.51 20.22
N PRO A 52 18.88 6.06 19.00
CA PRO A 52 19.03 5.22 17.84
C PRO A 52 20.42 4.58 17.78
N THR A 53 20.47 3.31 17.38
CA THR A 53 21.72 2.61 17.09
C THR A 53 22.45 3.32 15.95
N PRO A 54 23.78 3.52 16.03
CA PRO A 54 24.51 4.32 15.04
C PRO A 54 24.57 3.70 13.65
N ALA A 55 24.47 2.37 13.54
CA ALA A 55 24.50 1.66 12.25
C ALA A 55 23.36 0.64 12.14
N PRO A 56 22.81 0.39 10.93
CA PRO A 56 21.84 -0.67 10.72
C PRO A 56 22.52 -2.04 10.81
N SER A 57 21.77 -3.05 11.28
CA SER A 57 22.21 -4.44 11.25
C SER A 57 22.09 -5.02 9.84
N SER A 58 22.82 -6.10 9.55
CA SER A 58 22.66 -6.84 8.29
C SER A 58 21.22 -7.37 8.10
N ALA A 59 20.59 -7.79 9.20
CA ALA A 59 19.19 -8.20 9.22
C ALA A 59 18.26 -7.06 8.82
N CYS A 60 18.47 -5.85 9.35
CA CYS A 60 17.71 -4.66 8.97
C CYS A 60 17.78 -4.42 7.46
N CYS A 61 18.98 -4.44 6.87
CA CYS A 61 19.15 -4.20 5.44
C CYS A 61 18.48 -5.25 4.55
N ALA A 62 18.53 -6.53 4.94
CA ALA A 62 17.85 -7.59 4.19
C ALA A 62 16.32 -7.44 4.21
N THR A 63 15.76 -7.06 5.37
CA THR A 63 14.31 -6.85 5.52
C THR A 63 13.83 -5.53 4.92
N PHE A 64 14.65 -4.49 4.90
CA PHE A 64 14.29 -3.16 4.41
C PHE A 64 13.89 -3.16 2.94
N PHE A 65 14.71 -3.74 2.06
CA PHE A 65 14.34 -3.80 0.64
C PHE A 65 13.15 -4.71 0.40
N SER A 66 13.04 -5.83 1.12
CA SER A 66 11.87 -6.70 1.02
C SER A 66 10.57 -5.98 1.42
N ALA A 67 10.65 -5.09 2.41
CA ALA A 67 9.54 -4.31 2.94
C ALA A 67 9.19 -3.04 2.13
N ILE A 68 10.02 -2.66 1.15
CA ILE A 68 9.77 -1.48 0.32
C ILE A 68 9.53 -1.87 -1.14
N ASP A 69 10.11 -2.97 -1.60
CA ASP A 69 9.95 -3.51 -2.96
C ASP A 69 8.74 -4.45 -3.10
N GLY A 70 8.27 -5.03 -1.99
CA GLY A 70 7.12 -5.92 -2.00
C GLY A 70 5.88 -5.24 -2.59
N ALA A 71 5.00 -6.01 -3.26
CA ALA A 71 3.72 -5.56 -3.81
C ALA A 71 2.72 -4.99 -2.76
N GLY A 72 3.17 -4.73 -1.54
CA GLY A 72 2.42 -4.20 -0.41
C GLY A 72 2.62 -2.69 -0.20
N ALA A 73 1.81 -2.14 0.70
CA ALA A 73 1.82 -0.71 1.05
C ALA A 73 2.97 -0.33 2.00
N GLY A 74 4.10 -1.06 2.03
CA GLY A 74 5.15 -0.95 3.04
C GLY A 74 5.73 0.46 3.20
N ALA A 75 6.13 1.09 2.08
CA ALA A 75 6.57 2.48 2.05
C ALA A 75 5.49 3.46 2.58
N THR A 76 4.23 3.25 2.17
CA THR A 76 3.10 4.06 2.63
C THR A 76 2.82 3.86 4.12
N CYS A 77 2.97 2.63 4.61
CA CYS A 77 2.77 2.27 6.00
C CYS A 77 3.81 2.91 6.91
N LEU A 78 5.08 2.75 6.55
CA LEU A 78 6.20 3.30 7.28
C LEU A 78 6.09 4.83 7.32
N CYS A 79 5.62 5.42 6.22
CA CYS A 79 5.31 6.83 6.17
C CYS A 79 4.17 7.25 7.12
N HIS A 80 3.10 6.48 7.20
CA HIS A 80 2.02 6.73 8.17
C HIS A 80 2.54 6.70 9.61
N LEU A 81 3.48 5.81 9.94
CA LEU A 81 4.09 5.74 11.28
C LEU A 81 5.02 6.91 11.59
N VAL A 82 5.66 7.49 10.56
CA VAL A 82 6.42 8.73 10.71
C VAL A 82 5.48 9.91 11.00
N ARG A 83 4.30 9.93 10.38
CA ARG A 83 3.29 10.99 10.58
C ARG A 83 2.51 10.84 11.89
N ASP A 84 2.22 9.60 12.29
CA ASP A 84 1.49 9.27 13.52
C ASP A 84 2.39 8.43 14.46
N PRO A 85 3.20 9.08 15.31
CA PRO A 85 4.15 8.40 16.19
C PRO A 85 3.47 7.66 17.35
N SER A 86 2.19 7.93 17.61
CA SER A 86 1.42 7.30 18.69
C SER A 86 1.21 5.80 18.47
N LEU A 87 1.25 5.32 17.23
CA LEU A 87 1.12 3.91 16.88
C LEU A 87 2.23 3.00 17.43
N LEU A 88 3.46 3.52 17.57
CA LEU A 88 4.63 2.74 18.02
C LEU A 88 4.99 3.01 19.49
N GLY A 89 4.34 3.98 20.13
CA GLY A 89 4.74 4.49 21.44
C GLY A 89 6.04 5.31 21.41
N PHE A 90 6.65 5.49 20.24
CA PHE A 90 7.80 6.35 20.00
C PHE A 90 7.87 6.82 18.54
N PRO A 91 8.41 8.01 18.28
CA PRO A 91 8.54 8.52 16.92
C PRO A 91 9.67 7.85 16.14
N LEU A 92 9.50 7.78 14.81
CA LEU A 92 10.55 7.41 13.86
C LEU A 92 11.14 8.66 13.20
N ASN A 93 12.38 8.56 12.74
CA ASN A 93 13.09 9.61 12.04
C ASN A 93 13.10 9.35 10.52
N ALA A 94 12.32 10.13 9.76
CA ALA A 94 12.25 10.03 8.30
C ALA A 94 13.62 10.12 7.62
N SER A 95 14.50 11.01 8.07
CA SER A 95 15.83 11.17 7.47
C SER A 95 16.69 9.91 7.63
N ARG A 96 16.56 9.20 8.75
CA ARG A 96 17.25 7.92 8.99
C ARG A 96 16.67 6.81 8.12
N ILE A 97 15.36 6.79 7.91
CA ILE A 97 14.71 5.85 6.98
C ILE A 97 15.19 6.09 5.55
N VAL A 98 15.27 7.34 5.11
CA VAL A 98 15.81 7.71 3.80
C VAL A 98 17.29 7.33 3.67
N ALA A 99 18.07 7.45 4.75
CA ALA A 99 19.48 7.04 4.76
C ALA A 99 19.66 5.51 4.64
N LEU A 100 18.66 4.69 4.99
CA LEU A 100 18.77 3.24 4.84
C LEU A 100 18.91 2.82 3.37
N PHE A 101 18.29 3.52 2.42
CA PHE A 101 18.44 3.22 0.99
C PHE A 101 19.92 3.21 0.59
N SER A 102 20.68 4.26 0.91
CA SER A 102 22.11 4.29 0.60
C SER A 102 22.95 3.40 1.52
N THR A 103 22.63 3.33 2.81
CA THR A 103 23.46 2.62 3.82
C THR A 103 23.37 1.11 3.66
N CYS A 104 22.24 0.57 3.21
CA CYS A 104 22.02 -0.86 3.01
C CYS A 104 22.47 -1.40 1.65
N GLY A 105 23.21 -0.60 0.86
CA GLY A 105 23.93 -1.08 -0.32
C GLY A 105 23.16 -1.03 -1.65
N GLY A 106 21.96 -0.45 -1.66
CA GLY A 106 21.21 -0.18 -2.89
C GLY A 106 21.04 1.32 -3.06
N SER A 107 21.97 1.99 -3.73
CA SER A 107 21.85 3.42 -4.08
C SER A 107 20.65 3.65 -5.01
N ASP A 108 19.44 3.55 -4.47
CA ASP A 108 18.20 3.71 -5.18
C ASP A 108 17.64 5.09 -4.84
N ALA A 109 18.27 6.10 -5.43
CA ALA A 109 17.84 7.48 -5.28
C ALA A 109 16.37 7.65 -5.73
N GLY A 110 15.89 6.81 -6.66
CA GLY A 110 14.49 6.76 -7.09
C GLY A 110 13.53 6.33 -5.99
N ALA A 111 13.82 5.24 -5.29
CA ALA A 111 13.01 4.74 -4.18
C ALA A 111 13.06 5.67 -2.97
N ALA A 112 14.22 6.24 -2.67
CA ALA A 112 14.36 7.26 -1.62
C ALA A 112 13.52 8.51 -1.92
N SER A 113 13.54 8.98 -3.18
CA SER A 113 12.71 10.11 -3.63
C SER A 113 11.23 9.78 -3.59
N SER A 114 10.86 8.58 -4.02
CA SER A 114 9.47 8.10 -4.00
C SER A 114 8.94 8.00 -2.57
N PHE A 115 9.73 7.48 -1.63
CA PHE A 115 9.38 7.46 -0.22
C PHE A 115 9.17 8.87 0.34
N ALA A 116 10.06 9.81 0.00
CA ALA A 116 9.94 11.20 0.43
C ALA A 116 8.68 11.88 -0.15
N GLU A 117 8.30 11.57 -1.39
CA GLU A 117 7.05 12.04 -2.01
C GLU A 117 5.82 11.44 -1.31
N ILE A 118 5.80 10.12 -1.07
CA ILE A 118 4.74 9.45 -0.30
C ILE A 118 4.58 10.13 1.08
N CYS A 119 5.68 10.58 1.68
CA CYS A 119 5.68 11.29 2.95
C CYS A 119 5.44 12.78 2.92
N LYS A 120 5.45 13.41 1.75
CA LYS A 120 4.98 14.80 1.56
C LYS A 120 3.52 14.87 1.13
N GLY A 121 3.02 13.87 0.41
CA GLY A 121 1.66 13.81 -0.13
C GLY A 121 0.62 13.31 0.88
N ASP A 122 -0.42 14.10 1.12
CA ASP A 122 -1.65 13.70 1.79
C ASP A 122 -2.44 12.73 0.91
N GLY A 123 -2.85 11.58 1.47
CA GLY A 123 -3.85 10.69 0.86
C GLY A 123 -3.37 9.77 -0.28
N SER A 124 -3.24 8.48 0.04
CA SER A 124 -3.49 7.42 -0.93
C SER A 124 -4.96 7.49 -1.38
N ALA A 125 -5.26 8.35 -2.38
CA ALA A 125 -6.51 8.37 -3.14
C ALA A 125 -6.41 9.25 -4.40
N ASN A 126 -5.56 8.88 -5.36
CA ASN A 126 -5.86 9.15 -6.77
C ASN A 126 -5.21 8.09 -7.65
N GLN A 127 -5.83 6.91 -7.65
CA GLN A 127 -5.85 6.08 -8.85
C GLN A 127 -6.42 6.95 -9.95
N ASN A 128 -5.59 7.38 -10.90
CA ASN A 128 -5.94 7.76 -12.25
C ASN A 128 -7.46 7.94 -12.48
N SER A 129 -8.03 9.01 -11.94
CA SER A 129 -9.34 9.49 -12.37
C SER A 129 -9.10 10.19 -13.71
N THR A 130 -8.83 9.38 -14.73
CA THR A 130 -9.28 9.73 -16.07
C THR A 130 -10.79 9.80 -15.94
N LYS A 131 -11.30 10.97 -15.56
CA LYS A 131 -12.71 11.34 -15.60
C LYS A 131 -13.21 10.98 -17.00
N PRO A 132 -13.99 9.90 -17.24
CA PRO A 132 -14.78 9.91 -18.45
C PRO A 132 -15.76 11.06 -18.24
N ASN A 133 -15.59 12.11 -19.03
CA ASN A 133 -16.57 13.14 -19.18
C ASN A 133 -17.87 12.47 -19.62
N LEU A 134 -18.75 12.18 -18.67
CA LEU A 134 -20.11 11.71 -18.90
C LEU A 134 -21.12 12.79 -18.49
N ASP A 135 -20.76 14.07 -18.64
CA ASP A 135 -21.65 15.22 -18.52
C ASP A 135 -21.92 15.81 -19.92
N SER A 136 -22.26 14.97 -20.90
CA SER A 136 -22.61 15.44 -22.25
C SER A 136 -23.58 14.55 -23.05
N ARG A 137 -24.12 13.46 -22.48
CA ARG A 137 -25.02 12.54 -23.22
C ARG A 137 -26.49 12.50 -22.81
N TRP A 138 -26.94 13.39 -21.90
CA TRP A 138 -28.36 13.43 -21.48
C TRP A 138 -28.97 14.83 -21.51
N ARG A 139 -28.70 15.59 -22.57
CA ARG A 139 -29.43 16.82 -22.86
C ARG A 139 -29.64 16.98 -24.37
N ALA A 140 -30.51 16.13 -24.92
CA ALA A 140 -31.31 16.33 -26.15
C ALA A 140 -32.33 15.20 -26.25
#